data_AF-A0A316JSS6-F1
#
_entry.id   AF-A0A316JSS6-F1
#
_cell.length_a   1.000
_cell.length_b   1.000
_cell.length_c   1.000
_cell.angle_alpha   90.00
_cell.angle_beta   90.00
_cell.angle_gamma   90.00
#
_symmetry.space_group_name_H-M   'P 1'
#
loop_
_entity.id
_entity.type
_entity.pdbx_description
1 polymer ?
#
loop_
_entity_poly.entity_id
_entity_poly.type
_entity_poly.pdbx_seq_one_letter_code
_entity_poly.pdbx_strand_id
1 'polypeptide(L)'
;MATTSFTTRIDTDLKAQLDRIARFEDRSSSYMANQAIRAFVEERLATRDLVETGLALVEGNAPSLAPDAIHDWLKADDDAPFPNA
;
A
#
# COMPACT_ATOMS: atom_id res chain seq x y z
N MET A 1 18.29 3.07 -16.47
CA MET A 1 17.74 1.75 -16.11
C MET A 1 17.30 1.06 -17.38
N ALA A 2 17.48 -0.26 -17.48
CA ALA A 2 16.94 -1.03 -18.59
C ALA A 2 15.41 -1.08 -18.49
N THR A 3 14.71 -0.96 -19.62
CA THR A 3 13.24 -1.06 -19.69
C THR A 3 12.84 -2.28 -20.49
N THR A 4 11.75 -2.92 -20.11
CA THR A 4 11.16 -4.08 -20.80
C THR A 4 9.72 -3.77 -21.17
N SER A 5 9.25 -4.29 -22.31
CA SER A 5 7.85 -4.14 -22.73
C SER A 5 6.92 -5.02 -21.89
N PHE A 6 5.77 -4.46 -21.53
CA PHE A 6 4.68 -5.18 -20.88
C PHE A 6 3.40 -4.90 -21.67
N THR A 7 2.73 -5.97 -22.11
CA THR A 7 1.49 -5.88 -22.87
C THR A 7 0.42 -6.69 -22.15
N THR A 8 -0.74 -6.10 -21.94
CA THR A 8 -1.89 -6.75 -21.33
C THR A 8 -3.18 -6.30 -22.01
N ARG A 9 -4.26 -7.08 -21.85
CA ARG A 9 -5.60 -6.71 -22.29
C ARG A 9 -6.36 -6.10 -21.12
N ILE A 10 -7.01 -4.97 -21.36
CA ILE A 10 -7.89 -4.29 -20.40
C ILE A 10 -9.23 -3.99 -21.07
N ASP A 11 -10.24 -3.74 -20.24
CA ASP A 11 -11.56 -3.35 -20.73
C ASP A 11 -11.49 -2.07 -21.57
N THR A 12 -12.32 -1.99 -22.60
CA THR A 12 -12.37 -0.83 -23.51
C THR A 12 -12.67 0.46 -22.76
N ASP A 13 -13.59 0.41 -21.80
CA ASP A 13 -13.94 1.57 -20.97
C ASP A 13 -12.80 2.00 -20.06
N LEU A 14 -12.06 1.04 -19.48
CA LEU A 14 -10.88 1.33 -18.68
C LEU A 14 -9.79 2.01 -19.52
N LYS A 15 -9.57 1.53 -20.76
CA LYS A 15 -8.65 2.17 -21.70
C LYS A 15 -9.06 3.62 -22.01
N ALA A 16 -10.35 3.86 -22.27
CA ALA A 16 -10.86 5.19 -22.57
C ALA A 16 -10.72 6.15 -21.38
N GLN A 17 -10.95 5.67 -20.15
CA GLN A 17 -10.74 6.45 -18.93
C GLN A 17 -9.26 6.79 -18.72
N LEU A 18 -8.36 5.81 -18.89
CA LEU A 18 -6.92 6.03 -18.76
C LEU A 18 -6.40 7.06 -19.78
N ASP A 19 -6.88 7.01 -21.02
CA ASP A 19 -6.52 7.99 -22.05
C ASP A 19 -6.99 9.40 -21.69
N ARG A 20 -8.16 9.52 -21.05
CA ARG A 20 -8.69 10.81 -20.61
C ARG A 20 -7.83 11.39 -19.48
N ILE A 21 -7.47 10.57 -18.49
CA ILE A 21 -6.58 10.96 -17.38
C ILE A 21 -5.23 11.41 -17.94
N ALA A 22 -4.63 10.59 -18.81
CA ALA A 22 -3.33 10.88 -19.40
C ALA A 22 -3.29 12.22 -20.16
N ARG A 23 -4.37 12.56 -20.88
CA ARG A 23 -4.51 13.87 -21.54
C ARG A 23 -4.57 15.04 -20.56
N PHE A 24 -5.28 14.91 -19.44
CA PHE A 24 -5.35 15.96 -18.42
C PHE A 24 -4.00 16.17 -17.71
N GLU A 25 -3.22 15.11 -17.59
CA GLU A 25 -1.88 15.11 -16.96
C GLU A 25 -0.75 15.51 -17.92
N ASP A 26 -1.02 15.76 -19.20
CA ASP A 26 -0.01 15.95 -20.25
C ASP A 26 1.04 14.82 -20.27
N ARG A 27 0.55 13.58 -20.22
CA ARG A 27 1.34 12.35 -20.20
C ARG A 27 0.75 11.31 -21.16
N SER A 28 1.53 10.26 -21.43
CA SER A 28 1.03 9.11 -22.21
C SER A 28 0.28 8.12 -21.32
N SER A 29 -0.69 7.40 -21.87
CA SER A 29 -1.41 6.35 -21.14
C SER A 29 -0.48 5.23 -20.66
N SER A 30 0.60 4.96 -21.40
CA SER A 30 1.64 4.01 -20.97
C SER A 30 2.41 4.52 -19.76
N TYR A 31 2.69 5.83 -19.67
CA TYR A 31 3.29 6.42 -18.48
C TYR A 31 2.35 6.29 -17.27
N MET A 32 1.07 6.62 -17.45
CA MET A 32 0.07 6.48 -16.38
C MET A 32 -0.09 5.02 -15.92
N ALA A 33 -0.13 4.07 -16.86
CA ALA A 33 -0.17 2.65 -16.54
C ALA A 33 1.06 2.21 -15.75
N ASN A 34 2.26 2.63 -16.18
CA ASN A 34 3.50 2.30 -15.47
C ASN A 34 3.53 2.89 -14.05
N GLN A 35 3.01 4.11 -13.84
CA GLN A 35 2.89 4.70 -12.51
C GLN A 35 1.94 3.91 -11.63
N ALA A 36 0.75 3.55 -12.14
CA ALA A 36 -0.22 2.76 -11.39
C ALA A 36 0.34 1.37 -11.03
N ILE A 37 1.00 0.69 -11.97
CA ILE A 37 1.64 -0.61 -11.74
C ILE A 37 2.74 -0.48 -10.68
N ARG A 38 3.58 0.56 -10.75
CA ARG A 38 4.63 0.80 -9.76
C ARG A 38 4.04 1.00 -8.36
N ALA A 39 3.07 1.91 -8.24
CA ALA A 39 2.42 2.18 -6.96
C ALA A 39 1.80 0.91 -6.36
N PHE A 40 1.14 0.10 -7.18
CA PHE A 40 0.59 -1.19 -6.75
C PHE A 40 1.68 -2.15 -6.27
N VAL A 41 2.77 -2.31 -7.01
CA VAL A 41 3.87 -3.21 -6.62
C VAL A 41 4.53 -2.73 -5.32
N GLU A 42 4.82 -1.43 -5.20
CA GLU A 42 5.40 -0.84 -4.00
C GLU A 42 4.50 -1.06 -2.78
N GLU A 43 3.19 -0.82 -2.90
CA GLU A 43 2.21 -1.06 -1.84
C GLU A 43 2.18 -2.54 -1.41
N ARG A 44 2.18 -3.47 -2.38
CA ARG A 44 2.15 -4.91 -2.10
C ARG A 44 3.43 -5.41 -1.44
N LEU A 45 4.59 -4.89 -1.86
CA LEU A 45 5.87 -5.21 -1.22
C LEU A 45 5.93 -4.64 0.20
N ALA A 46 5.59 -3.36 0.40
CA ALA A 46 5.57 -2.76 1.72
C ALA A 46 4.63 -3.48 2.69
N THR A 47 3.45 -3.90 2.22
CA THR A 47 2.51 -4.71 3.03
C THR A 47 3.15 -6.03 3.45
N ARG A 48 3.81 -6.72 2.52
CA ARG A 48 4.48 -7.99 2.79
C ARG A 48 5.63 -7.81 3.79
N ASP A 49 6.45 -6.79 3.60
CA ASP A 49 7.59 -6.49 4.48
C ASP A 49 7.12 -6.21 5.93
N LEU A 50 5.98 -5.53 6.10
CA LEU A 50 5.37 -5.31 7.41
C LEU A 50 4.91 -6.61 8.07
N VAL A 51 4.34 -7.54 7.30
CA VAL A 51 3.94 -8.86 7.80
C VAL A 51 5.16 -9.68 8.21
N GLU A 52 6.19 -9.73 7.36
CA GLU A 52 7.45 -10.44 7.66
C GLU A 52 8.12 -9.86 8.91
N THR A 53 8.13 -8.52 9.05
CA THR A 53 8.64 -7.84 10.25
C THR A 53 7.83 -8.22 11.50
N GLY A 54 6.49 -8.21 11.41
CA GLY A 54 5.63 -8.59 12.51
C GLY A 54 5.84 -10.04 12.98
N LEU A 55 5.98 -10.98 12.03
CA LEU A 55 6.28 -12.38 12.34
C LEU A 55 7.65 -12.52 13.02
N ALA A 56 8.68 -11.84 12.53
CA ALA A 56 10.01 -11.86 13.14
C ALA A 56 10.01 -11.29 14.58
N LEU A 57 9.21 -10.27 14.86
CA LEU A 57 9.04 -9.72 16.21
C LEU A 57 8.37 -10.73 17.16
N VAL A 58 7.36 -11.46 16.68
CA VAL A 58 6.71 -12.52 17.46
C VAL A 58 7.70 -13.66 17.75
N GLU A 59 8.42 -14.13 16.74
CA GLU A 59 9.46 -15.17 16.90
C GLU A 59 10.57 -14.74 17.87
N GLY A 60 10.92 -13.45 17.86
CA GLY A 60 11.90 -12.85 18.76
C GLY A 60 11.38 -12.58 20.18
N ASN A 61 10.13 -12.92 20.50
CA ASN A 61 9.45 -12.57 21.76
C ASN A 61 9.49 -11.07 22.07
N ALA A 62 9.30 -10.22 21.04
CA ALA A 62 9.16 -8.79 21.24
C ALA A 62 7.99 -8.50 22.19
N PRO A 63 8.08 -7.45 23.03
CA PRO A 63 6.97 -7.02 23.88
C PRO A 63 5.69 -6.82 23.07
N SER A 64 4.56 -7.24 23.63
CA SER A 64 3.25 -7.15 22.98
C SER A 64 2.23 -6.52 23.93
N LEU A 65 1.27 -5.82 23.37
CA LEU A 65 0.21 -5.15 24.12
C LEU A 65 -0.96 -6.11 24.35
N ALA A 66 -1.54 -6.08 25.54
CA ALA A 66 -2.77 -6.79 25.81
C ALA A 66 -3.91 -6.26 24.90
N PRO A 67 -4.75 -7.13 24.33
CA PRO A 67 -5.85 -6.72 23.45
C PRO A 67 -6.77 -5.67 24.08
N ASP A 68 -7.09 -5.82 25.37
CA ASP A 68 -7.96 -4.90 26.10
C ASP A 68 -7.33 -3.51 26.24
N ALA A 69 -5.99 -3.43 26.40
CA ALA A 69 -5.29 -2.14 26.49
C ALA A 69 -5.38 -1.36 25.16
N ILE A 70 -5.31 -2.06 24.03
CA ILE A 70 -5.52 -1.44 22.70
C ILE A 70 -7.00 -1.03 22.52
N HIS A 71 -7.93 -1.88 22.94
CA HIS A 71 -9.36 -1.60 22.84
C HIS A 71 -9.77 -0.36 23.63
N ASP A 72 -9.28 -0.25 24.86
CA ASP A 72 -9.54 0.89 25.75
C ASP A 72 -8.91 2.17 25.17
N TRP A 73 -7.70 2.08 24.60
CA TRP A 73 -7.07 3.21 23.92
C TRP A 73 -7.85 3.69 22.69
N LEU A 74 -8.36 2.77 21.86
CA LEU A 74 -9.19 3.10 20.69
C LEU A 74 -10.53 3.78 21.05
N LYS A 75 -10.98 3.63 22.29
CA LYS A 75 -12.21 4.23 22.83
C LYS A 75 -11.98 5.47 23.67
N ALA A 76 -10.73 5.75 24.02
CA ALA A 76 -10.39 6.89 24.84
C ALA A 76 -10.53 8.20 24.05
N ASP A 77 -10.45 9.32 24.75
CA ASP A 77 -10.36 10.63 24.11
C ASP A 77 -9.07 10.73 23.27
N ASP A 78 -9.08 11.57 22.23
CA ASP A 78 -7.98 11.69 21.25
C ASP A 78 -6.61 12.00 21.88
N ASP A 79 -6.59 12.62 23.07
CA ASP A 79 -5.38 12.98 23.81
C ASP A 79 -4.82 11.84 24.69
N ALA A 80 -5.46 10.66 24.69
CA ALA A 80 -5.01 9.53 25.49
C ALA A 80 -3.67 8.96 24.96
N PRO A 81 -2.66 8.76 25.84
CA PRO A 81 -1.37 8.21 25.42
C PRO A 81 -1.51 6.76 24.95
N PHE A 82 -0.70 6.40 23.95
CA PHE A 82 -0.64 5.01 23.47
C PHE A 82 -0.15 4.07 24.61
N PRO A 83 -0.77 2.89 24.79
CA PRO A 83 -0.42 1.98 25.89
C PRO A 83 1.01 1.44 25.76
N ASN A 84 1.64 1.17 26.91
CA ASN A 84 3.00 0.61 26.97
C ASN A 84 2.95 -0.93 26.98
N ALA A 85 3.87 -1.54 26.24
CA ALA A 85 4.04 -3.00 26.13
C ALA A 85 4.79 -3.59 27.33
#